data_AF-A0A914E0T4-F1
#
_entry.id   AF-A0A914E0T4-F1
#
_cell.length_a   1.000
_cell.length_b   1.000
_cell.length_c   1.000
_cell.angle_alpha   90.00
_cell.angle_beta   90.00
_cell.angle_gamma   90.00
#
_symmetry.space_group_name_H-M   'P 1'
#
loop_
_entity.id
_entity.type
_entity.pdbx_description
1 polymer ?
#
loop_
_entity_poly.entity_id
_entity_poly.type
_entity_poly.pdbx_seq_one_letter_code
_entity_poly.pdbx_strand_id
1 'polypeptide(L)'
;MIGIQNGKVYMGADHTNSYPNSARLSVQIESTTRFNSGLFILSLDHMPTGPGVWPAFWTINRPYEGEIDVLEGISNLTYNSISLHQWKKDNDTDLCIMKNNDTQFFNGTWGTDWTHEPYLDCYGHARSNSTVMAGCGISAPQRTFNTDLVLIVWEVIF
;
A
#
# COMPACT_ATOMS: atom_id res chain seq x y z
N MET A 1 -15.29 10.48 11.77
CA MET A 1 -13.93 11.04 11.57
C MET A 1 -13.70 11.69 10.21
N ILE A 2 -14.68 11.86 9.31
CA ILE A 2 -14.45 12.65 8.09
C ILE A 2 -14.94 14.07 8.34
N GLY A 3 -14.16 15.07 7.92
CA GLY A 3 -14.56 16.47 8.02
C GLY A 3 -13.50 17.40 7.49
N ILE A 4 -13.68 18.69 7.76
CA ILE A 4 -12.67 19.71 7.49
C ILE A 4 -12.09 20.17 8.82
N GLN A 5 -10.77 20.13 8.96
CA GLN A 5 -10.03 20.64 10.11
C GLN A 5 -8.95 21.59 9.61
N ASN A 6 -8.92 22.83 10.11
CA ASN A 6 -7.94 23.85 9.70
C ASN A 6 -7.83 24.05 8.17
N GLY A 7 -8.96 23.96 7.46
CA GLY A 7 -9.00 24.10 6.00
C GLY A 7 -8.51 22.88 5.22
N LYS A 8 -8.21 21.76 5.88
CA LYS A 8 -7.76 20.51 5.26
C LYS A 8 -8.79 19.40 5.47
N VAL A 9 -8.81 18.45 4.54
CA VAL A 9 -9.64 17.24 4.67
C VAL A 9 -9.05 16.36 5.76
N TYR A 10 -9.88 16.01 6.74
CA TYR A 10 -9.54 15.05 7.80
C TYR A 10 -10.30 13.76 7.56
N MET A 11 -9.60 12.63 7.66
CA MET A 11 -10.14 11.27 7.62
C MET A 11 -9.41 10.47 8.71
N GLY A 12 -10.13 9.69 9.51
CA GLY A 12 -9.51 8.93 10.61
C GLY A 12 -10.38 7.77 11.09
N ALA A 13 -9.95 7.12 12.17
CA ALA A 13 -10.67 6.06 12.91
C ALA A 13 -11.29 6.59 14.23
N ASP A 14 -12.33 5.92 14.74
CA ASP A 14 -12.97 6.38 15.98
C ASP A 14 -12.00 6.21 17.15
N HIS A 15 -11.74 7.31 17.85
CA HIS A 15 -10.83 7.41 18.97
C HIS A 15 -11.54 7.86 20.26
N THR A 16 -12.88 7.85 20.27
CA THR A 16 -13.71 8.31 21.40
C THR A 16 -14.40 7.15 22.13
N ASN A 17 -14.92 6.18 21.40
CA ASN A 17 -15.67 5.05 21.97
C ASN A 17 -14.80 3.81 22.18
N SER A 18 -15.26 2.91 23.06
CA SER A 18 -14.65 1.60 23.31
C SER A 18 -15.38 0.50 22.52
N TYR A 19 -14.61 -0.42 21.96
CA TYR A 19 -15.09 -1.51 21.09
C TYR A 19 -14.61 -2.87 21.61
N PRO A 20 -15.10 -3.36 22.78
CA PRO A 20 -14.58 -4.59 23.39
C PRO A 20 -14.95 -5.86 22.62
N ASN A 21 -16.06 -5.86 21.87
CA ASN A 21 -16.61 -7.02 21.18
C ASN A 21 -16.93 -6.74 19.70
N SER A 22 -16.31 -5.71 19.11
CA SER A 22 -16.57 -5.28 17.74
C SER A 22 -15.36 -4.58 17.12
N ALA A 23 -15.35 -4.46 15.80
CA ALA A 23 -14.33 -3.69 15.11
C ALA A 23 -14.49 -2.18 15.37
N ARG A 24 -13.36 -1.47 15.49
CA ARG A 24 -13.33 -0.01 15.58
C ARG A 24 -13.89 0.59 14.29
N LEU A 25 -14.78 1.58 14.40
CA LEU A 25 -15.29 2.30 13.23
C LEU A 25 -14.16 3.05 12.51
N SER A 26 -14.09 2.89 11.19
CA SER A 26 -13.16 3.56 10.29
C SER A 26 -13.86 3.95 8.99
N VAL A 27 -13.12 4.51 8.05
CA VAL A 27 -13.61 4.88 6.72
C VAL A 27 -12.70 4.33 5.62
N GLN A 28 -13.31 3.92 4.51
CA GLN A 28 -12.66 3.60 3.25
C GLN A 28 -13.35 4.45 2.18
N ILE A 29 -12.57 5.21 1.42
CA ILE A 29 -13.08 6.10 0.38
C ILE A 29 -12.52 5.64 -0.95
N GLU A 30 -13.39 5.48 -1.94
CA GLU A 30 -13.04 5.09 -3.30
C GLU A 30 -13.47 6.20 -4.27
N SER A 31 -12.66 6.45 -5.29
CA SER A 31 -13.00 7.41 -6.34
C SER A 31 -14.16 6.87 -7.18
N THR A 32 -15.07 7.77 -7.59
CA THR A 32 -16.12 7.42 -8.56
C THR A 32 -15.56 7.33 -9.98
N THR A 33 -14.47 8.05 -10.25
CA THR A 33 -13.78 8.05 -11.54
C THR A 33 -12.72 6.96 -11.57
N ARG A 34 -12.60 6.30 -12.73
CA ARG A 34 -11.55 5.33 -13.04
C ARG A 34 -10.53 5.94 -13.99
N PHE A 35 -9.28 5.52 -13.85
CA PHE A 35 -8.16 6.02 -14.63
C PHE A 35 -7.40 4.83 -15.23
N ASN A 36 -7.10 4.91 -16.53
CA ASN A 36 -6.29 3.90 -17.23
C ASN A 36 -4.82 4.27 -17.30
N SER A 37 -4.46 5.50 -16.90
CA SER A 37 -3.10 5.99 -16.74
C SER A 37 -3.17 7.37 -16.07
N GLY A 38 -2.07 7.82 -15.49
CA GLY A 38 -2.01 9.14 -14.91
C GLY A 38 -0.86 9.34 -13.93
N LEU A 39 -0.69 10.60 -13.55
CA LEU A 39 0.17 11.02 -12.44
C LEU A 39 -0.71 11.34 -11.24
N PHE A 40 -0.59 10.53 -10.19
CA PHE A 40 -1.30 10.76 -8.94
C PHE A 40 -0.35 11.38 -7.94
N ILE A 41 -0.78 12.51 -7.37
CA ILE A 41 0.00 13.23 -6.36
C ILE A 41 -0.85 13.31 -5.11
N LEU A 42 -0.37 12.66 -4.05
CA LEU A 42 -0.93 12.76 -2.72
C LEU A 42 0.00 13.62 -1.86
N SER A 43 -0.56 14.68 -1.26
CA SER A 43 0.11 15.54 -0.28
C SER A 43 -0.59 15.37 1.06
N LEU A 44 0.12 14.83 2.04
CA LEU A 44 -0.39 14.62 3.40
C LEU A 44 0.39 15.44 4.41
N ASP A 45 -0.33 16.05 5.35
CA ASP A 45 0.25 16.60 6.59
C ASP A 45 0.48 15.51 7.64
N HIS A 46 -0.36 14.47 7.63
CA HIS A 46 -0.38 13.43 8.65
C HIS A 46 -1.03 12.17 8.08
N MET A 47 -0.66 11.02 8.63
CA MET A 47 -1.19 9.71 8.28
C MET A 47 -1.49 8.90 9.54
N PRO A 48 -2.41 7.91 9.51
CA PRO A 48 -2.69 7.10 10.68
C PRO A 48 -1.46 6.33 11.17
N THR A 49 -1.25 6.27 12.48
CA THR A 49 -0.13 5.54 13.11
C THR A 49 -0.59 4.88 14.40
N GLY A 50 0.05 3.77 14.77
CA GLY A 50 -0.08 3.17 16.09
C GLY A 50 -0.40 1.68 16.06
N PRO A 51 -0.39 1.01 17.22
CA PRO A 51 -0.60 -0.43 17.30
C PRO A 51 -1.94 -0.86 16.69
N GLY A 52 -1.90 -1.82 15.77
CA GLY A 52 -3.10 -2.39 15.13
C GLY A 52 -3.75 -1.53 14.05
N VAL A 53 -3.13 -0.40 13.66
CA VAL A 53 -3.58 0.42 12.53
C VAL A 53 -2.98 -0.12 11.23
N TRP A 54 -3.73 -0.12 10.13
CA TRP A 54 -3.23 -0.47 8.79
C TRP A 54 -3.79 0.55 7.79
N PRO A 55 -3.13 1.71 7.61
CA PRO A 55 -3.56 2.69 6.62
C PRO A 55 -3.03 2.33 5.23
N ALA A 56 -3.82 2.66 4.21
CA ALA A 56 -3.42 2.51 2.82
C ALA A 56 -3.92 3.68 1.96
N PHE A 57 -3.11 4.10 0.99
CA PHE A 57 -3.50 4.83 -0.20
C PHE A 57 -3.00 4.05 -1.41
N TRP A 58 -3.94 3.58 -2.21
CA TRP A 58 -3.72 2.52 -3.17
C TRP A 58 -4.68 2.68 -4.35
N THR A 59 -4.34 2.04 -5.46
CA THR A 59 -5.22 1.93 -6.63
C THR A 59 -5.58 0.47 -6.84
N ILE A 60 -6.79 0.23 -7.34
CA ILE A 60 -7.26 -1.12 -7.62
C ILE A 60 -8.10 -1.14 -8.88
N ASN A 61 -7.91 -2.19 -9.68
CA ASN A 61 -8.79 -2.52 -10.76
C ASN A 61 -9.53 -3.83 -10.47
N ARG A 62 -10.73 -3.69 -9.88
CA ARG A 62 -11.61 -4.82 -9.54
C ARG A 62 -12.33 -5.35 -10.79
N PRO A 63 -12.57 -6.67 -10.89
CA PRO A 63 -12.32 -7.69 -9.86
C PRO A 63 -10.97 -8.42 -9.93
N TYR A 64 -10.19 -8.31 -11.02
CA TYR A 64 -8.99 -9.16 -11.21
C TYR A 64 -7.87 -8.50 -12.02
N GLU A 65 -7.74 -7.17 -12.02
CA GLU A 65 -6.88 -6.45 -12.99
C GLU A 65 -5.74 -5.66 -12.33
N GLY A 66 -5.43 -5.99 -11.07
CA GLY A 66 -4.24 -5.51 -10.37
C GLY A 66 -4.50 -4.43 -9.33
N GLU A 67 -3.52 -4.25 -8.46
CA GLU A 67 -3.51 -3.32 -7.34
C GLU A 67 -2.10 -2.74 -7.16
N ILE A 68 -2.04 -1.45 -6.83
CA ILE A 68 -0.81 -0.70 -6.60
C ILE A 68 -0.95 -0.01 -5.26
N ASP A 69 -0.15 -0.44 -4.28
CA ASP A 69 -0.08 0.18 -2.96
C ASP A 69 0.99 1.25 -2.99
N VAL A 70 0.55 2.50 -3.03
CA VAL A 70 1.46 3.66 -3.13
C VAL A 70 1.95 4.06 -1.74
N LEU A 71 1.05 3.98 -0.74
CA LEU A 71 1.36 4.15 0.66
C LEU A 71 0.67 3.05 1.45
N GLU A 72 1.45 2.23 2.14
CA GLU A 72 0.95 1.17 3.01
C GLU A 72 1.91 0.92 4.16
N GLY A 73 1.35 0.65 5.34
CA GLY A 73 2.12 0.30 6.53
C GLY A 73 1.23 -0.38 7.54
N ILE A 74 1.83 -1.11 8.47
CA ILE A 74 1.10 -1.86 9.49
C ILE A 74 1.62 -1.48 10.87
N SER A 75 0.71 -1.23 11.79
CA SER A 75 0.99 -0.99 13.20
C SER A 75 1.97 0.19 13.41
N ASN A 76 3.16 -0.09 13.94
CA ASN A 76 4.19 0.91 14.24
C ASN A 76 5.32 0.95 13.22
N LEU A 77 5.11 0.45 11.99
CA LEU A 77 6.11 0.60 10.94
C LEU A 77 6.41 2.07 10.69
N THR A 78 7.70 2.39 10.66
CA THR A 78 8.23 3.75 10.45
C THR A 78 8.66 4.00 9.01
N TYR A 79 8.41 3.05 8.11
CA TYR A 79 8.70 3.14 6.69
C TYR A 79 7.47 2.75 5.87
N ASN A 80 7.46 3.18 4.61
CA ASN A 80 6.41 2.87 3.65
C ASN A 80 6.71 1.55 2.95
N SER A 81 5.72 0.68 2.84
CA SER A 81 5.74 -0.46 1.95
C SER A 81 5.02 -0.09 0.66
N ILE A 82 5.68 -0.30 -0.48
CA ILE A 82 5.13 -0.05 -1.80
C ILE A 82 5.07 -1.38 -2.52
N SER A 83 3.87 -1.79 -2.93
CA SER A 83 3.63 -3.11 -3.52
C SER A 83 2.80 -3.04 -4.79
N LEU A 84 3.00 -4.05 -5.64
CA LEU A 84 2.14 -4.38 -6.76
C LEU A 84 1.57 -5.77 -6.52
N HIS A 85 0.26 -5.86 -6.69
CA HIS A 85 -0.48 -7.11 -6.65
C HIS A 85 -1.14 -7.35 -8.00
N GLN A 86 -1.01 -8.56 -8.49
CA GLN A 86 -1.66 -9.02 -9.71
C GLN A 86 -2.45 -10.29 -9.40
N TRP A 87 -3.60 -10.41 -10.04
CA TRP A 87 -4.37 -11.64 -10.00
C TRP A 87 -4.02 -12.48 -11.21
N LYS A 88 -3.73 -13.76 -10.99
CA LYS A 88 -3.48 -14.67 -12.09
C LYS A 88 -4.81 -15.10 -12.70
N LYS A 89 -5.01 -14.84 -13.98
CA LYS A 89 -6.13 -15.44 -14.72
C LYS A 89 -5.84 -16.93 -14.96
N ASP A 90 -6.86 -17.78 -14.95
CA ASP A 90 -6.69 -19.21 -15.23
C ASP A 90 -5.96 -19.41 -16.58
N ASN A 91 -4.93 -20.28 -16.56
CA ASN A 91 -4.04 -20.57 -17.70
C ASN A 91 -3.13 -19.41 -18.17
N ASP A 92 -3.03 -18.33 -17.39
CA ASP A 92 -2.04 -17.29 -17.68
C ASP A 92 -0.62 -17.85 -17.48
N THR A 93 0.21 -17.76 -18.50
CA THR A 93 1.63 -18.17 -18.46
C THR A 93 2.55 -17.00 -18.25
N ASP A 94 2.05 -15.77 -18.40
CA ASP A 94 2.85 -14.58 -18.19
C ASP A 94 3.15 -14.44 -16.70
N LEU A 95 4.37 -14.02 -16.42
CA LEU A 95 4.86 -13.82 -15.08
C LEU A 95 5.11 -12.33 -14.85
N CYS A 96 4.25 -11.68 -14.06
CA CYS A 96 4.51 -10.37 -13.50
C CYS A 96 5.54 -10.50 -12.35
N ILE A 97 6.81 -10.41 -12.72
CA ILE A 97 7.93 -10.50 -11.79
C ILE A 97 8.78 -9.23 -11.92
N MET A 98 9.09 -8.60 -10.79
CA MET A 98 10.11 -7.57 -10.73
C MET A 98 11.50 -8.19 -10.89
N LYS A 99 12.06 -8.08 -12.10
CA LYS A 99 13.35 -8.71 -12.44
C LYS A 99 14.52 -7.96 -11.82
N ASN A 100 15.62 -8.68 -11.62
CA ASN A 100 16.97 -8.17 -11.34
C ASN A 100 17.20 -7.52 -9.98
N ASN A 101 16.19 -7.45 -9.09
CA ASN A 101 16.33 -6.89 -7.74
C ASN A 101 17.12 -5.56 -7.75
N ASP A 102 16.86 -4.72 -8.75
CA ASP A 102 17.62 -3.50 -8.99
C ASP A 102 17.48 -2.57 -7.77
N THR A 103 18.56 -1.93 -7.36
CA THR A 103 18.57 -0.96 -6.25
C THR A 103 19.13 0.39 -6.67
N GLN A 104 19.39 0.59 -7.97
CA GLN A 104 20.03 1.80 -8.49
C GLN A 104 19.06 2.96 -8.70
N PHE A 105 17.77 2.66 -8.89
CA PHE A 105 16.76 3.66 -9.29
C PHE A 105 15.78 4.07 -8.19
N PHE A 106 15.96 3.57 -6.97
CA PHE A 106 15.15 4.00 -5.83
C PHE A 106 15.96 4.00 -4.53
N ASN A 107 15.55 4.85 -3.59
CA ASN A 107 16.02 4.76 -2.22
C ASN A 107 15.15 3.78 -1.45
N GLY A 108 15.76 2.86 -0.71
CA GLY A 108 15.05 1.85 0.06
C GLY A 108 15.69 0.48 -0.09
N THR A 109 14.93 -0.56 0.24
CA THR A 109 15.31 -1.96 0.07
C THR A 109 14.17 -2.72 -0.56
N TRP A 110 14.45 -3.89 -1.12
CA TRP A 110 13.40 -4.82 -1.49
C TRP A 110 12.67 -5.30 -0.24
N GLY A 111 11.35 -5.47 -0.34
CA GLY A 111 10.61 -6.20 0.68
C GLY A 111 11.04 -7.66 0.65
N THR A 112 11.16 -8.31 1.80
CA THR A 112 11.63 -9.71 1.87
C THR A 112 10.71 -10.60 2.68
N ASP A 113 10.69 -11.88 2.36
CA ASP A 113 10.02 -12.91 3.15
C ASP A 113 10.75 -13.21 4.48
N TRP A 114 10.20 -14.14 5.26
CA TRP A 114 10.78 -14.58 6.54
C TRP A 114 12.17 -15.23 6.40
N THR A 115 12.54 -15.65 5.18
CA THR A 115 13.86 -16.19 4.85
C THR A 115 14.83 -15.12 4.32
N HIS A 116 14.40 -13.85 4.27
CA HIS A 116 15.11 -12.70 3.72
C HIS A 116 15.30 -12.73 2.19
N GLU A 117 14.47 -13.49 1.47
CA GLU A 117 14.45 -13.46 0.01
C GLU A 117 13.50 -12.37 -0.49
N PRO A 118 13.84 -11.63 -1.57
CA PRO A 118 13.04 -10.50 -2.03
C PRO A 118 11.69 -10.92 -2.62
N TYR A 119 10.65 -10.11 -2.35
CA TYR A 119 9.32 -10.23 -2.94
C TYR A 119 9.35 -9.74 -4.39
N LEU A 120 9.68 -10.63 -5.31
CA LEU A 120 9.76 -10.31 -6.74
C LEU A 120 8.51 -10.73 -7.51
N ASP A 121 7.72 -11.67 -6.99
CA ASP A 121 6.53 -12.21 -7.66
C ASP A 121 5.29 -11.41 -7.26
N CYS A 122 4.68 -10.72 -8.23
CA CYS A 122 3.57 -9.82 -7.99
C CYS A 122 2.23 -10.55 -7.89
N TYR A 123 2.15 -11.85 -8.17
CA TYR A 123 0.90 -12.57 -8.03
C TYR A 123 0.55 -12.77 -6.56
N GLY A 124 -0.68 -12.43 -6.17
CA GLY A 124 -1.15 -12.63 -4.79
C GLY A 124 -1.10 -14.09 -4.30
N HIS A 125 -0.92 -15.06 -5.20
CA HIS A 125 -0.73 -16.49 -4.91
C HIS A 125 0.71 -16.99 -5.13
N ALA A 126 1.70 -16.09 -5.16
CA ALA A 126 3.11 -16.43 -5.32
C ALA A 126 3.58 -17.42 -4.24
N ARG A 127 3.68 -18.68 -4.66
CA ARG A 127 4.03 -19.92 -3.93
C ARG A 127 2.87 -20.55 -3.15
N SER A 128 2.61 -21.81 -3.49
CA SER A 128 1.77 -22.79 -2.78
C SER A 128 2.19 -23.11 -1.33
N ASN A 129 3.08 -22.31 -0.75
CA ASN A 129 3.56 -22.41 0.63
C ASN A 129 3.82 -21.04 1.28
N SER A 130 3.49 -19.93 0.62
CA SER A 130 3.51 -18.59 1.20
C SER A 130 2.08 -18.24 1.61
N THR A 131 1.81 -18.24 2.92
CA THR A 131 0.54 -17.78 3.52
C THR A 131 0.37 -16.26 3.48
N VAL A 132 1.16 -15.57 2.65
CA VAL A 132 1.23 -14.11 2.57
C VAL A 132 0.97 -13.70 1.13
N MET A 133 -0.18 -13.06 0.89
CA MET A 133 -0.46 -12.31 -0.33
C MET A 133 0.32 -10.99 -0.28
N ALA A 134 1.66 -11.08 -0.28
CA ALA A 134 2.52 -9.92 -0.12
C ALA A 134 2.69 -9.11 -1.42
N GLY A 135 2.34 -9.70 -2.57
CA GLY A 135 2.69 -9.13 -3.87
C GLY A 135 4.20 -9.02 -4.05
N CYS A 136 4.62 -8.20 -5.00
CA CYS A 136 6.02 -7.82 -5.17
C CYS A 136 6.17 -6.37 -4.69
N GLY A 137 7.29 -6.01 -4.07
CA GLY A 137 7.38 -4.67 -3.52
C GLY A 137 8.73 -4.27 -2.95
N ILE A 138 8.81 -2.98 -2.63
CA ILE A 138 9.95 -2.35 -1.99
C ILE A 138 9.53 -1.71 -0.67
N SER A 139 10.48 -1.59 0.24
CA SER A 139 10.36 -0.81 1.47
C SER A 139 11.16 0.48 1.31
N ALA A 140 10.50 1.61 1.53
CA ALA A 140 11.14 2.91 1.56
C ALA A 140 12.09 3.02 2.76
N PRO A 141 12.97 4.04 2.80
CA PRO A 141 13.82 4.29 3.96
C PRO A 141 13.00 4.54 5.23
N GLN A 142 13.64 4.39 6.38
CA GLN A 142 13.02 4.74 7.65
C GLN A 142 12.60 6.21 7.68
N ARG A 143 11.51 6.50 8.41
CA ARG A 143 10.89 7.83 8.59
C ARG A 143 10.11 8.36 7.38
N THR A 144 9.74 7.51 6.43
CA THR A 144 8.75 7.86 5.40
C THR A 144 7.32 7.67 5.87
N PHE A 145 7.11 6.91 6.95
CA PHE A 145 5.86 6.91 7.72
C PHE A 145 6.04 7.79 8.96
N ASN A 146 4.94 8.40 9.45
CA ASN A 146 4.92 9.20 10.68
C ASN A 146 5.77 10.49 10.63
N THR A 147 5.84 11.15 9.47
CA THR A 147 6.49 12.46 9.30
C THR A 147 5.55 13.46 8.60
N ASP A 148 5.70 14.75 8.91
CA ASP A 148 4.74 15.82 8.62
C ASP A 148 4.59 16.21 7.13
N LEU A 149 5.29 15.54 6.22
CA LEU A 149 5.09 15.75 4.79
C LEU A 149 5.55 14.53 3.97
N VAL A 150 4.59 13.82 3.39
CA VAL A 150 4.89 12.81 2.37
C VAL A 150 4.30 13.30 1.05
N LEU A 151 5.18 13.69 0.13
CA LEU A 151 4.84 13.89 -1.27
C LEU A 151 5.17 12.59 -2.00
N ILE A 152 4.14 11.83 -2.39
CA ILE A 152 4.35 10.69 -3.27
C ILE A 152 3.99 11.12 -4.68
N VAL A 153 5.01 11.15 -5.53
CA VAL A 153 4.88 11.35 -6.98
C VAL A 153 5.04 9.98 -7.61
N TRP A 154 3.97 9.46 -8.23
CA TRP A 154 4.03 8.17 -8.91
C TRP A 154 3.37 8.27 -10.29
N GLU A 155 4.13 7.90 -11.33
CA GLU A 155 3.62 7.77 -12.69
C GLU A 155 3.10 6.34 -12.88
N VAL A 156 1.81 6.19 -13.18
CA VAL A 156 1.23 4.89 -13.55
C VAL A 156 1.14 4.83 -15.07
N ILE A 157 2.05 4.07 -15.68
CA ILE A 157 1.99 3.68 -17.10
C ILE A 157 1.43 2.26 -17.16
N PHE A 158 0.30 2.08 -17.84
CA PHE A 158 -0.25 0.77 -18.20
C PHE A 158 0.11 0.43 -19.65
#